data_AF-A0A5R9K5S9-F1
#
_entry.id   AF-A0A5R9K5S9-F1
#
_cell.length_a   1.000
_cell.length_b   1.000
_cell.length_c   1.000
_cell.angle_alpha   90.00
_cell.angle_beta   90.00
_cell.angle_gamma   90.00
#
_symmetry.space_group_name_H-M   'P 1'
#
loop_
_entity.id
_entity.type
_entity.pdbx_description
1 polymer ?
#
loop_
_entity_poly.entity_id
_entity_poly.type
_entity_poly.pdbx_seq_one_letter_code
_entity_poly.pdbx_strand_id
1 'polypeptide(L)' 'MTGIRYITNDKGQKTDLIISLEEHGRIVEDLLDALLVEERKSEDTISFDEFVNQLKAEGKLDE' A
#
# COMPACT_ATOMS: atom_id res chain seq x y z
N MET A 1 -22.83 -7.08 4.98
CA MET A 1 -21.51 -6.47 5.18
C MET A 1 -21.72 -5.06 5.69
N THR A 2 -21.54 -4.85 6.99
CA THR A 2 -21.47 -3.52 7.60
C THR A 2 -20.16 -2.84 7.21
N GLY A 3 -20.06 -1.52 7.38
CA GLY A 3 -18.81 -0.81 7.12
C GLY A 3 -18.37 -0.68 5.66
N ILE A 4 -19.13 -1.18 4.67
CA ILE A 4 -18.80 -1.07 3.24
C ILE A 4 -19.90 -0.30 2.51
N ARG A 5 -19.54 0.80 1.86
CA ARG A 5 -20.44 1.62 1.04
C ARG A 5 -19.88 1.81 -0.36
N TYR A 6 -20.74 1.74 -1.37
CA TYR A 6 -20.36 1.98 -2.76
C TYR A 6 -20.86 3.36 -3.21
N ILE A 7 -20.05 4.04 -4.01
CA ILE A 7 -20.47 5.20 -4.78
C ILE A 7 -20.76 4.70 -6.20
N THR A 8 -21.90 5.12 -6.75
CA THR A 8 -22.33 4.73 -8.10
C THR A 8 -22.47 5.94 -9.01
N ASN A 9 -22.15 5.76 -10.29
CA ASN A 9 -22.46 6.75 -11.32
C ASN A 9 -23.97 6.82 -11.63
N ASP A 10 -24.34 7.70 -12.55
CA ASP A 10 -25.70 7.92 -13.04
C ASP A 10 -26.36 6.68 -13.67
N LYS A 11 -25.55 5.72 -14.14
CA LYS A 11 -26.00 4.43 -14.68
C LYS A 11 -26.10 3.33 -13.61
N GLY A 12 -25.84 3.66 -12.34
CA GLY A 12 -25.84 2.70 -11.23
C GLY A 12 -24.62 1.78 -11.17
N GLN A 13 -23.56 2.07 -11.94
CA GLN A 13 -22.32 1.30 -11.88
C GLN A 13 -21.47 1.78 -10.71
N LYS A 14 -20.90 0.84 -9.95
CA LYS A 14 -19.99 1.12 -8.84
C LYS A 14 -18.68 1.71 -9.39
N THR A 15 -18.34 2.93 -8.97
CA THR A 15 -17.12 3.62 -9.36
C THR A 15 -16.11 3.63 -8.23
N ASP A 16 -16.59 3.76 -6.99
CA ASP A 16 -15.75 3.91 -5.82
C ASP A 16 -16.31 3.14 -4.63
N LEU A 17 -15.48 2.98 -3.61
CA LEU A 17 -15.77 2.25 -2.39
C LEU A 17 -15.28 3.02 -1.16
N ILE A 18 -16.10 3.06 -0.12
CA ILE A 18 -15.74 3.56 1.21
C ILE A 18 -15.78 2.37 2.17
N ILE A 19 -14.66 2.08 2.83
CA ILE A 19 -14.50 0.98 3.79
C ILE A 19 -14.21 1.56 5.19
N SER A 20 -14.94 1.08 6.21
CA SER A 20 -14.66 1.36 7.61
C SER A 20 -13.38 0.65 8.05
N LEU A 21 -12.37 1.42 8.47
CA LEU A 21 -11.14 0.87 9.02
C LEU A 21 -11.33 0.24 10.41
N GLU A 22 -12.34 0.68 11.17
CA GLU A 22 -12.67 0.06 12.46
C GLU A 22 -13.13 -1.39 12.29
N GLU A 23 -13.91 -1.65 11.24
CA GLU A 23 -14.45 -2.99 10.99
C GLU A 23 -13.51 -3.85 10.12
N HIS A 24 -12.81 -3.23 9.15
CA HIS A 24 -12.09 -3.95 8.09
C HIS A 24 -10.63 -3.52 7.91
N GLY A 25 -10.05 -2.81 8.88
CA GLY A 25 -8.72 -2.19 8.75
C GLY A 25 -7.64 -3.13 8.23
N ARG A 26 -7.60 -4.37 8.74
CA ARG A 26 -6.62 -5.38 8.31
C ARG A 26 -6.69 -5.72 6.82
N ILE A 27 -7.90 -5.88 6.27
CA ILE A 27 -8.07 -6.19 4.85
C ILE A 27 -7.72 -4.98 3.97
N VAL A 28 -7.98 -3.77 4.47
CA VAL A 28 -7.59 -2.55 3.76
C VAL A 28 -6.07 -2.41 3.73
N GLU A 29 -5.38 -2.71 4.83
CA GLU A 29 -3.91 -2.77 4.90
C GLU A 29 -3.35 -3.77 3.88
N ASP A 30 -3.84 -5.02 3.90
CA ASP A 30 -3.42 -6.06 2.95
C ASP A 30 -3.64 -5.64 1.48
N LEU A 31 -4.75 -4.94 1.18
CA LEU A 31 -5.04 -4.43 -0.16
C LEU A 31 -4.06 -3.34 -0.59
N LEU A 32 -3.76 -2.39 0.30
CA LEU A 32 -2.84 -1.29 0.02
C LEU A 32 -1.41 -1.80 -0.17
N ASP A 33 -0.98 -2.77 0.65
CA ASP A 33 0.33 -3.41 0.52
C ASP A 33 0.47 -4.14 -0.82
N ALA A 34 -0.57 -4.86 -1.25
CA ALA A 34 -0.57 -5.54 -2.55
C ALA A 34 -0.49 -4.56 -3.73
N LEU A 35 -1.19 -3.43 -3.65
CA LEU A 35 -1.11 -2.38 -4.66
C LEU A 35 0.31 -1.78 -4.71
N LEU A 36 0.90 -1.49 -3.56
CA LEU A 36 2.26 -0.97 -3.46
C LEU A 36 3.28 -1.93 -4.08
N VAL A 37 3.14 -3.24 -3.84
CA VAL A 37 4.02 -4.24 -4.47
C VAL A 37 3.92 -4.21 -6.00
N GLU A 38 2.71 -4.11 -6.56
CA GLU A 38 2.55 -4.07 -8.02
C GLU A 38 3.06 -2.76 -8.62
N GLU A 39 2.83 -1.61 -7.96
CA GLU A 39 3.39 -0.31 -8.38
C GLU A 39 4.92 -0.35 -8.44
N ARG A 40 5.56 -0.97 -7.45
CA ARG A 40 7.01 -1.01 -7.30
C ARG A 40 7.71 -2.16 -8.02
N LYS A 41 6.95 -3.04 -8.66
CA LYS A 41 7.46 -4.24 -9.33
C LYS A 41 8.47 -3.97 -10.45
N SER A 42 8.39 -2.78 -11.05
CA SER A 42 9.27 -2.34 -12.13
C SER A 42 10.39 -1.38 -11.68
N GLU A 43 10.45 -1.06 -10.38
CA GLU A 43 11.53 -0.24 -9.85
C GLU A 43 12.86 -0.99 -9.93
N ASP A 44 13.93 -0.25 -10.20
CA ASP A 44 15.28 -0.80 -10.15
C ASP A 44 15.58 -1.30 -8.73
N THR A 45 16.26 -2.44 -8.64
CA THR A 45 16.67 -3.02 -7.37
C THR A 45 18.14 -2.72 -7.11
N ILE A 46 18.48 -2.56 -5.84
CA ILE A 46 19.87 -2.45 -5.37
C ILE A 46 20.24 -3.69 -4.58
N SER A 47 21.54 -3.96 -4.48
CA SER A 47 22.03 -5.02 -3.61
C SER A 47 21.78 -4.71 -2.14
N PHE A 48 21.68 -5.73 -1.29
CA PHE A 48 21.54 -5.54 0.15
C PHE A 48 22.72 -4.76 0.75
N ASP A 49 23.95 -5.03 0.29
CA ASP A 49 25.15 -4.32 0.76
C ASP A 49 25.10 -2.83 0.40
N GLU A 50 24.66 -2.51 -0.82
CA GLU A 50 24.46 -1.12 -1.25
C GLU A 50 23.40 -0.42 -0.38
N PHE A 51 22.27 -1.08 -0.11
CA PHE A 51 21.22 -0.55 0.74
C PHE A 51 21.71 -0.27 2.17
N VAL A 52 22.44 -1.21 2.78
CA VAL A 52 23.02 -1.04 4.12
C VAL A 52 24.02 0.11 4.15
N ASN A 53 24.87 0.23 3.13
CA ASN A 53 25.83 1.33 3.03
C ASN A 53 25.12 2.69 2.89
N GLN A 54 24.03 2.77 2.12
CA GLN A 54 23.20 3.98 2.02
C GLN A 54 22.62 4.36 3.39
N LEU A 55 22.04 3.40 4.14
CA LEU A 55 21.50 3.68 5.47
C LEU A 55 22.56 4.15 6.47
N LYS A 56 23.77 3.58 6.44
CA LYS A 56 24.90 4.02 7.27
C LYS A 56 25.34 5.44 6.88
N ALA A 57 25.44 5.73 5.58
CA ALA A 57 25.80 7.06 5.09
C ALA A 57 24.76 8.13 5.46
N GLU A 58 23.48 7.76 5.53
CA GLU A 58 22.38 8.63 5.97
C GLU A 58 22.28 8.76 7.50
N GLY A 59 23.10 8.03 8.28
CA GLY A 59 23.03 7.99 9.74
C GLY A 59 21.76 7.34 10.28
N LYS A 60 21.08 6.52 9.46
CA LYS A 60 19.87 5.77 9.85
C LYS A 60 20.18 4.39 10.40
N LEU A 61 21.43 3.94 10.26
CA LEU A 61 21.90 2.66 10.74
C LEU A 61 23.30 2.85 11.34
N ASP A 62 23.49 2.39 12.58
CA ASP A 62 24.79 2.41 13.26
C ASP A 62 25.71 1.29 12.72
N GLU A 63 27.02 1.37 13.05
CA GLU A 63 28.03 0.39 12.62
C GLU A 63 27.74 -1.06 13.06
#